data_AF-A0AAW9G2B7-F1
#
_entry.id   AF-A0AAW9G2B7-F1
#
_cell.length_a   1.000
_cell.length_b   1.000
_cell.length_c   1.000
_cell.angle_alpha   90.00
_cell.angle_beta   90.00
_cell.angle_gamma   90.00
#
_symmetry.space_group_name_H-M   'P 1'
#
loop_
_entity.id
_entity.type
_entity.pdbx_description
1 polymer ?
#
loop_
_entity_poly.entity_id
_entity_poly.type
_entity_poly.pdbx_seq_one_letter_code
_entity_poly.pdbx_strand_id
1 'polypeptide(L)'
;MKLNEVLSFVKTYSIEYRNPNLPDFEISQIYDLFPERNSFDENINWPAEYFHNGRYGIYLILNIEYDVIYIGKAKNIGKRLGAYFGTNKEDKTCLIKHTNWSSNPKYLCTIAVDDEIWFEALSLEEYLIWNTQPIDNKLSKNF
;
A
#
# COMPACT_ATOMS: atom_id res chain seq x y z
N MET A 1 6.71 11.57 -2.51
CA MET A 1 7.97 10.90 -2.09
C MET A 1 8.04 9.58 -2.85
N LYS A 2 9.23 9.19 -3.34
CA LYS A 2 9.37 7.97 -4.15
C LYS A 2 9.24 6.72 -3.29
N LEU A 3 8.77 5.63 -3.88
CA LEU A 3 8.59 4.35 -3.18
C LEU A 3 9.83 3.90 -2.42
N ASN A 4 11.00 3.93 -3.06
CA ASN A 4 12.27 3.52 -2.45
C ASN A 4 12.63 4.35 -1.22
N GLU A 5 12.30 5.65 -1.21
CA GLU A 5 12.48 6.52 -0.05
C GLU A 5 11.53 6.11 1.08
N VAL A 6 10.24 5.86 0.79
CA VAL A 6 9.28 5.36 1.79
C VAL A 6 9.71 4.01 2.35
N LEU A 7 10.20 3.09 1.52
CA LEU A 7 10.70 1.78 1.98
C LEU A 7 11.97 1.90 2.82
N SER A 8 12.78 2.95 2.62
CA SER A 8 13.92 3.22 3.50
C SER A 8 13.47 3.56 4.92
N PHE A 9 12.35 4.28 5.08
CA PHE A 9 11.73 4.54 6.38
C PHE A 9 11.19 3.26 7.04
N VAL A 10 10.63 2.32 6.27
CA VAL A 10 10.21 1.01 6.80
C VAL A 10 11.42 0.27 7.40
N LYS A 11 12.55 0.28 6.69
CA LYS A 11 13.79 -0.33 7.16
C LYS A 11 14.31 0.37 8.43
N THR A 12 14.35 1.70 8.44
CA THR A 12 14.73 2.48 9.62
C THR A 12 13.82 2.17 10.80
N TYR A 13 12.50 2.10 10.58
CA TYR A 13 11.54 1.73 11.61
C TYR A 13 11.87 0.37 12.23
N SER A 14 12.16 -0.61 11.39
CA SER A 14 12.46 -1.98 11.81
C SER A 14 13.77 -2.10 12.58
N ILE A 15 14.77 -1.28 12.28
CA ILE A 15 16.08 -1.33 12.93
C ILE A 15 16.08 -0.53 14.24
N GLU A 16 15.49 0.66 14.24
CA GLU A 16 15.67 1.64 15.33
C GLU A 16 14.58 1.55 16.41
N TYR A 17 13.38 1.07 16.07
CA TYR A 17 12.21 1.15 16.97
C TYR A 17 11.59 -0.21 17.31
N ARG A 18 11.82 -1.25 16.50
CA ARG A 18 11.28 -2.60 16.77
C ARG A 18 12.20 -3.40 17.65
N ASN A 19 11.62 -4.34 18.40
CA ASN A 19 12.40 -5.37 19.06
C ASN A 19 13.04 -6.28 17.99
N PRO A 20 14.36 -6.50 18.00
CA PRO A 20 15.06 -7.26 16.96
C PRO A 20 14.68 -8.74 16.90
N ASN A 21 13.96 -9.26 17.90
CA ASN A 21 13.46 -10.65 17.90
C ASN A 21 12.08 -10.79 17.21
N LEU A 22 11.47 -9.70 16.75
CA LEU A 22 10.21 -9.76 16.01
C LEU A 22 10.45 -10.15 14.55
N PRO A 23 9.49 -10.84 13.90
CA PRO A 23 9.58 -11.13 12.47
C PRO A 23 9.72 -9.88 11.62
N ASP A 24 10.48 -9.97 10.53
CA ASP A 24 10.60 -8.89 9.56
C ASP A 24 9.25 -8.60 8.88
N PHE A 25 9.09 -7.35 8.43
CA PHE A 25 7.95 -7.02 7.58
C PHE A 25 8.11 -7.65 6.19
N GLU A 26 7.02 -8.20 5.66
CA GLU A 26 6.99 -8.73 4.30
C GLU A 26 6.55 -7.63 3.33
N ILE A 27 7.47 -7.15 2.51
CA ILE A 27 7.22 -6.09 1.53
C ILE A 27 6.95 -6.73 0.17
N SER A 28 5.82 -6.39 -0.45
CA SER A 28 5.48 -6.89 -1.77
C SER A 28 6.27 -6.18 -2.86
N GLN A 29 6.37 -6.83 -4.02
CA GLN A 29 6.67 -6.12 -5.25
C GLN A 29 5.53 -5.15 -5.64
N ILE A 30 5.79 -4.37 -6.69
CA ILE A 30 4.81 -3.41 -7.23
C ILE A 30 3.72 -4.17 -7.96
N TYR A 31 2.47 -3.79 -7.68
CA TYR A 31 1.29 -4.30 -8.37
C TYR A 31 0.74 -3.22 -9.31
N ASP A 32 0.57 -3.53 -10.60
CA ASP A 32 0.00 -2.60 -11.57
C ASP A 32 -1.53 -2.71 -11.64
N LEU A 33 -2.24 -1.60 -11.38
CA LEU A 33 -3.70 -1.51 -11.50
C LEU A 33 -4.16 -1.47 -12.97
N PHE A 34 -3.31 -0.98 -13.88
CA PHE A 34 -3.63 -0.75 -15.29
C PHE A 34 -2.52 -1.31 -16.20
N PRO A 35 -2.23 -2.62 -16.13
CA PRO A 35 -1.18 -3.22 -16.95
C PRO A 35 -1.47 -3.04 -18.44
N GLU A 36 -0.41 -2.97 -19.25
CA GLU A 36 -0.57 -3.04 -20.69
C GLU A 36 -1.12 -4.41 -21.09
N ARG A 37 -1.95 -4.47 -22.14
CA ARG A 37 -2.64 -5.70 -22.58
C ARG A 37 -1.72 -6.88 -22.94
N ASN A 38 -0.40 -6.71 -22.94
CA ASN A 38 0.56 -7.78 -23.24
C ASN A 38 1.53 -8.04 -22.07
N SER A 39 1.45 -7.30 -20.96
CA SER A 39 2.26 -7.52 -19.75
C SER A 39 1.47 -8.33 -18.70
N PHE A 40 0.94 -9.47 -19.11
CA PHE A 40 0.22 -10.38 -18.22
C PHE A 40 1.21 -11.28 -17.47
N ASP A 41 1.97 -10.72 -16.53
CA ASP A 41 2.27 -11.53 -15.36
C ASP A 41 1.02 -11.54 -14.48
N GLU A 42 0.24 -12.61 -14.64
CA GLU A 42 -1.05 -12.84 -13.97
C GLU A 42 -0.94 -12.92 -12.44
N ASN A 43 0.26 -12.86 -11.88
CA ASN A 43 0.48 -12.91 -10.43
C ASN A 43 0.76 -11.54 -9.81
N ILE A 44 1.02 -10.51 -10.64
CA ILE A 44 1.55 -9.22 -10.14
C ILE A 44 0.76 -8.02 -10.64
N ASN A 45 -0.24 -8.22 -11.50
CA ASN A 45 -1.00 -7.15 -12.13
C ASN A 45 -2.51 -7.41 -12.06
N TRP A 46 -3.30 -6.35 -12.21
CA TRP A 46 -4.75 -6.46 -12.32
C TRP A 46 -5.19 -7.46 -13.41
N PRO A 47 -6.14 -8.38 -13.14
CA PRO A 47 -6.99 -8.50 -11.95
C PRO A 47 -6.52 -9.53 -10.91
N ALA A 48 -5.22 -9.82 -10.82
CA ALA A 48 -4.67 -10.78 -9.87
C ALA A 48 -5.05 -10.45 -8.42
N GLU A 49 -4.98 -11.45 -7.54
CA GLU A 49 -5.14 -11.22 -6.11
C GLU A 49 -4.11 -10.20 -5.61
N TYR A 50 -4.54 -9.26 -4.78
CA TYR A 50 -3.60 -8.31 -4.18
C TYR A 50 -2.59 -9.03 -3.30
N PHE A 51 -1.33 -8.60 -3.35
CA PHE A 51 -0.33 -9.09 -2.39
C PHE A 51 -0.82 -8.93 -0.96
N HIS A 52 -0.52 -9.95 -0.15
CA HIS A 52 -0.90 -10.02 1.26
C HIS A 52 -2.42 -9.90 1.53
N ASN A 53 -3.26 -10.32 0.58
CA ASN A 53 -4.70 -10.45 0.85
C ASN A 53 -4.95 -11.29 2.10
N GLY A 54 -5.94 -10.91 2.91
CA GLY A 54 -6.23 -11.58 4.18
C GLY A 54 -5.43 -11.08 5.38
N ARG A 55 -4.26 -10.46 5.18
CA ARG A 55 -3.33 -10.12 6.26
C ARG A 55 -3.52 -8.71 6.84
N TYR A 56 -3.02 -8.52 8.06
CA TYR A 56 -2.79 -7.20 8.64
C TYR A 56 -1.59 -6.51 7.98
N GLY A 57 -1.64 -5.19 7.87
CA GLY A 57 -0.47 -4.42 7.42
C GLY A 57 -0.81 -3.08 6.80
N ILE A 58 0.13 -2.59 5.98
CA ILE A 58 0.09 -1.30 5.29
C ILE A 58 -0.12 -1.52 3.80
N TYR A 59 -0.87 -0.63 3.17
CA TYR A 59 -0.92 -0.47 1.73
C TYR A 59 -0.48 0.94 1.34
N LEU A 60 0.36 0.99 0.31
CA LEU A 60 0.86 2.19 -0.33
C LEU A 60 0.17 2.28 -1.70
N ILE A 61 -0.42 3.44 -1.99
CA ILE A 61 -0.99 3.75 -3.30
C ILE A 61 -0.05 4.74 -3.97
N LEU A 62 0.30 4.44 -5.22
CA LEU A 62 1.27 5.20 -6.00
C LEU A 62 0.66 5.71 -7.31
N ASN A 63 1.17 6.84 -7.78
CA ASN A 63 0.87 7.35 -9.12
C ASN A 63 1.82 6.76 -10.19
N ILE A 64 1.69 7.22 -11.44
CA ILE A 64 2.48 6.72 -12.57
C ILE A 64 3.98 7.04 -12.45
N GLU A 65 4.34 8.08 -11.72
CA GLU A 65 5.72 8.48 -11.42
C GLU A 65 6.34 7.71 -10.25
N TYR A 66 5.66 6.70 -9.69
CA TYR A 66 6.07 5.95 -8.49
C TYR A 66 6.19 6.81 -7.22
N ASP A 67 5.48 7.93 -7.17
CA ASP A 67 5.30 8.67 -5.92
C ASP A 67 4.22 7.99 -5.08
N VAL A 68 4.52 7.75 -3.80
CA VAL A 68 3.53 7.33 -2.82
C VAL A 68 2.62 8.53 -2.52
N ILE A 69 1.36 8.40 -2.92
CA ILE A 69 0.34 9.45 -2.77
C ILE A 69 -0.54 9.22 -1.56
N TYR A 70 -0.67 7.97 -1.11
CA TYR A 70 -1.45 7.60 0.06
C TYR A 70 -0.88 6.36 0.75
N ILE A 71 -0.92 6.38 2.08
CA ILE A 71 -0.53 5.29 2.98
C ILE A 71 -1.74 5.00 3.86
N GLY A 72 -2.10 3.72 4.00
CA GLY A 72 -3.13 3.32 4.94
C GLY A 72 -2.86 1.96 5.56
N LYS A 73 -3.42 1.73 6.76
CA LYS A 73 -3.42 0.41 7.39
C LYS A 73 -4.68 -0.39 7.10
N ALA A 74 -4.56 -1.71 7.21
CA ALA A 74 -5.67 -2.62 7.10
C ALA A 74 -5.56 -3.78 8.10
N LYS A 75 -6.73 -4.26 8.55
CA LYS A 75 -6.86 -5.60 9.18
C LYS A 75 -6.93 -6.72 8.15
N ASN A 76 -7.27 -6.36 6.92
CA ASN A 76 -7.30 -7.22 5.75
C ASN A 76 -7.00 -6.32 4.56
N ILE A 77 -5.78 -6.43 4.05
CA ILE A 77 -5.26 -5.57 2.97
C ILE A 77 -6.15 -5.63 1.73
N GLY A 78 -6.50 -6.83 1.26
CA GLY A 78 -7.28 -6.97 0.02
C GLY A 78 -8.71 -6.43 0.14
N LYS A 79 -9.38 -6.63 1.29
CA LYS A 79 -10.70 -6.01 1.55
C LYS A 79 -10.62 -4.49 1.53
N ARG A 80 -9.55 -3.91 2.08
CA ARG A 80 -9.35 -2.45 2.15
C ARG A 80 -9.04 -1.88 0.77
N LEU A 81 -8.14 -2.49 0.01
CA LEU A 81 -7.85 -2.13 -1.38
C LEU A 81 -9.08 -2.29 -2.27
N GLY A 82 -9.87 -3.36 -2.07
CA GLY A 82 -11.13 -3.59 -2.75
C GLY A 82 -12.21 -2.54 -2.47
N ALA A 83 -12.06 -1.69 -1.44
CA ALA A 83 -12.94 -0.53 -1.26
C ALA A 83 -12.58 0.63 -2.22
N TYR A 84 -11.30 0.76 -2.59
CA TYR A 84 -10.81 1.80 -3.50
C TYR A 84 -10.86 1.37 -4.97
N PHE A 85 -10.67 0.09 -5.25
CA PHE A 85 -10.56 -0.45 -6.61
C PHE A 85 -11.54 -1.60 -6.84
N GLY A 86 -12.03 -1.75 -8.06
CA GLY A 86 -12.90 -2.84 -8.47
C GLY A 86 -12.73 -3.14 -9.95
N THR A 87 -13.60 -3.98 -10.49
CA THR A 87 -13.52 -4.41 -11.89
C THR A 87 -14.57 -3.70 -12.72
N ASN A 88 -14.16 -3.07 -13.82
CA ASN A 88 -15.09 -2.65 -14.85
C ASN A 88 -15.77 -3.90 -15.45
N LYS A 89 -17.10 -3.88 -15.54
CA LYS A 89 -17.87 -5.05 -15.98
C LYS A 89 -17.65 -5.37 -17.46
N GLU A 90 -17.38 -4.35 -18.27
CA GLU A 90 -17.32 -4.42 -19.74
C GLU A 90 -15.98 -4.97 -20.23
N ASP A 91 -14.87 -4.36 -19.81
CA ASP A 91 -13.53 -4.65 -20.32
C ASP A 91 -12.60 -5.33 -19.29
N LYS A 92 -13.11 -5.62 -18.09
CA LYS A 92 -12.39 -6.23 -16.96
C LYS A 92 -11.19 -5.43 -16.44
N THR A 93 -11.03 -4.18 -16.88
CA THR A 93 -9.97 -3.29 -16.38
C THR A 93 -10.25 -2.86 -14.93
N CYS A 94 -9.23 -2.31 -14.27
CA CYS A 94 -9.40 -1.72 -12.96
C CYS A 94 -10.31 -0.50 -13.04
N LEU A 95 -11.25 -0.42 -12.10
CA LEU A 95 -12.14 0.70 -11.85
C LEU A 95 -11.75 1.33 -10.52
N ILE A 96 -11.36 2.60 -10.54
CA ILE A 96 -11.14 3.39 -9.33
C ILE A 96 -12.51 3.83 -8.80
N LYS A 97 -12.88 3.39 -7.59
CA LYS A 97 -14.16 3.68 -6.93
C LYS A 97 -14.17 5.04 -6.23
N HIS A 98 -13.00 5.52 -5.80
CA HIS A 98 -12.82 6.81 -5.16
C HIS A 98 -12.35 7.87 -6.16
N THR A 99 -13.00 9.03 -6.18
CA THR A 99 -12.77 10.06 -7.22
C THR A 99 -11.90 11.24 -6.80
N ASN A 100 -11.58 11.38 -5.50
CA ASN A 100 -10.98 12.59 -4.95
C ASN A 100 -9.47 12.45 -4.69
N TRP A 101 -8.74 11.79 -5.59
CA TRP A 101 -7.29 11.67 -5.50
C TRP A 101 -6.61 12.91 -6.07
N SER A 102 -5.56 13.40 -5.40
CA SER A 102 -4.76 14.52 -5.92
C SER A 102 -3.90 14.11 -7.12
N SER A 103 -3.62 12.81 -7.27
CA SER A 103 -2.98 12.21 -8.44
C SER A 103 -3.57 10.82 -8.70
N ASN A 104 -3.65 10.39 -9.95
CA ASN A 104 -4.31 9.13 -10.30
C ASN A 104 -3.51 7.92 -9.75
N PRO A 105 -4.14 7.04 -8.94
CA PRO A 105 -3.58 5.74 -8.60
C PRO A 105 -3.23 4.91 -9.84
N LYS A 106 -2.03 4.32 -9.84
CA LYS A 106 -1.53 3.46 -10.92
C LYS A 106 -0.91 2.18 -10.36
N TYR A 107 -0.18 2.27 -9.26
CA TYR A 107 0.45 1.11 -8.65
C TYR A 107 0.10 0.96 -7.17
N LEU A 108 0.30 -0.27 -6.66
CA LEU A 108 0.21 -0.59 -5.25
C LEU A 108 1.50 -1.24 -4.76
N CYS A 109 1.81 -1.03 -3.49
CA CYS A 109 2.79 -1.83 -2.74
C CYS A 109 2.20 -2.11 -1.37
N THR A 110 2.42 -3.30 -0.83
CA THR A 110 1.85 -3.72 0.46
C THR A 110 2.94 -4.21 1.38
N ILE A 111 2.75 -3.99 2.67
CA ILE A 111 3.69 -4.39 3.72
C ILE A 111 2.88 -5.18 4.74
N ALA A 112 3.05 -6.49 4.78
CA ALA A 112 2.37 -7.31 5.78
C ALA A 112 3.12 -7.27 7.11
N VAL A 113 2.34 -7.23 8.19
CA VAL A 113 2.84 -7.50 9.54
C VAL A 113 2.44 -8.92 9.94
N ASP A 114 3.14 -9.49 10.90
CA ASP A 114 2.76 -10.77 11.48
C ASP A 114 1.43 -10.62 12.27
N ASP A 115 0.58 -11.64 12.18
CA ASP A 115 -0.77 -11.61 12.74
C ASP A 115 -0.77 -11.57 14.29
N GLU A 116 0.28 -12.10 14.94
CA GLU A 116 0.44 -12.05 16.39
C GLU A 116 0.77 -10.64 16.91
N ILE A 117 1.34 -9.80 16.04
CA ILE A 117 1.76 -8.42 16.34
C ILE A 117 1.06 -7.40 15.43
N TRP A 118 -0.17 -7.70 15.04
CA TRP A 118 -1.00 -6.89 14.13
C TRP A 118 -1.08 -5.40 14.50
N PHE A 119 -0.90 -5.05 15.76
CA PHE A 119 -0.92 -3.68 16.27
C PHE A 119 0.25 -2.83 15.71
N GLU A 120 1.35 -3.45 15.27
CA GLU A 120 2.46 -2.75 14.61
C GLU A 120 2.05 -2.06 13.31
N ALA A 121 0.97 -2.53 12.66
CA ALA A 121 0.43 -1.85 11.49
C ALA A 121 -0.04 -0.42 11.80
N LEU A 122 -0.51 -0.14 13.02
CA LEU A 122 -0.89 1.22 13.40
C LEU A 122 0.34 2.11 13.62
N SER A 123 1.33 1.64 14.37
CA SER A 123 2.53 2.43 14.66
C SER A 123 3.38 2.66 13.41
N LEU A 124 3.46 1.67 12.52
CA LEU A 124 4.15 1.82 11.23
C LEU A 124 3.41 2.81 10.31
N GLU A 125 2.07 2.78 10.23
CA GLU A 125 1.28 3.73 9.45
C GLU A 125 1.56 5.17 9.88
N GLU A 126 1.42 5.45 11.18
CA GLU A 126 1.64 6.79 11.75
C GLU A 126 3.08 7.27 11.52
N TYR A 127 4.06 6.40 11.74
CA TYR A 127 5.47 6.72 11.49
C TYR A 127 5.73 7.07 10.01
N LEU A 128 5.20 6.27 9.08
CA LEU A 128 5.40 6.53 7.65
C LEU A 128 4.69 7.81 7.21
N ILE A 129 3.45 8.03 7.63
CA ILE A 129 2.72 9.26 7.29
C ILE A 129 3.47 10.48 7.84
N TRP A 130 3.93 10.44 9.09
CA TRP A 130 4.68 11.51 9.72
C TRP A 130 5.94 11.89 8.93
N ASN A 131 6.73 10.89 8.50
CA ASN A 131 8.02 11.15 7.85
C ASN A 131 7.90 11.43 6.35
N THR A 132 6.85 10.94 5.69
CA THR A 132 6.75 10.97 4.21
C THR A 132 5.70 11.94 3.68
N GLN A 133 4.75 12.35 4.52
CA GLN A 133 3.71 13.34 4.23
C GLN A 133 3.03 13.14 2.86
N PRO A 134 2.43 11.96 2.58
CA PRO A 134 1.80 11.70 1.27
C PRO A 134 0.66 12.67 1.02
N ILE A 135 0.51 13.12 -0.23
CA ILE A 135 -0.39 14.23 -0.61
C ILE A 135 -1.87 13.98 -0.25
N ASP A 136 -2.33 12.73 -0.30
CA ASP A 136 -3.72 12.37 -0.03
C ASP A 136 -3.94 11.83 1.40
N ASN A 137 -2.88 11.74 2.22
CA ASN A 137 -3.04 11.55 3.65
C ASN A 137 -3.43 12.89 4.28
N LYS A 138 -4.65 12.97 4.84
CA LYS A 138 -5.00 14.09 5.70
C LYS A 138 -4.11 14.04 6.92
N LEU A 139 -3.26 15.05 7.11
CA LEU A 139 -2.78 15.40 8.44
C LEU A 139 -4.01 15.59 9.31
N SER A 140 -4.28 14.67 10.23
CA SER A 140 -5.16 15.00 11.35
C SER A 140 -4.54 16.23 11.99
N LYS A 141 -5.24 17.37 11.88
CA LYS A 141 -4.85 18.60 12.56
C LYS A 141 -4.50 18.23 14.00
N ASN A 142 -3.27 18.58 14.39
CA ASN A 142 -2.72 18.39 15.72
C ASN A 142 -3.76 18.72 16.79
N PHE A 143 -3.89 17.83 17.78
CA PHE A 143 -4.57 18.09 19.05
C PHE A 143 -3.87 19.20 19.82
#